data_AF-A0A2W6C2X3-F1
#
_entry.id   AF-A0A2W6C2X3-F1
#
_cell.length_a   1.000
_cell.length_b   1.000
_cell.length_c   1.000
_cell.angle_alpha   90.00
_cell.angle_beta   90.00
_cell.angle_gamma   90.00
#
_symmetry.space_group_name_H-M   'P 1'
#
loop_
_entity.id
_entity.type
_entity.pdbx_description
1 polymer ?
#
loop_
_entity_poly.entity_id
_entity_poly.type
_entity_poly.pdbx_seq_one_letter_code
_entity_poly.pdbx_strand_id
1 'polypeptide(L)' 'MRKQILAVLVAGEIGSAVLAWRDLARRPDSAVRGSKRVWRVAMLANPGNSLAYWLLGRH' A
#
# COMPACT_ATOMS: atom_id res chain seq x y z
N MET A 1 4.81 -15.03 -22.65
CA MET A 1 4.40 -15.45 -21.29
C MET A 1 5.14 -14.73 -20.16
N ARG A 2 6.46 -14.88 -19.95
CA ARG A 2 7.17 -14.25 -18.79
C ARG A 2 6.97 -12.74 -18.65
N LYS A 3 7.06 -11.98 -19.76
CA LYS A 3 6.84 -10.52 -19.77
C LYS A 3 5.39 -10.11 -19.42
N GLN A 4 4.40 -10.92 -19.80
CA GLN A 4 2.99 -10.65 -19.51
C GLN A 4 2.70 -10.85 -18.01
N ILE A 5 3.25 -11.91 -17.41
CA ILE A 5 3.14 -12.13 -15.96
C ILE A 5 3.75 -10.96 -15.20
N LEU A 6 4.95 -10.53 -15.59
CA LEU A 6 5.60 -9.36 -14.98
C LEU A 6 4.76 -8.10 -15.13
N ALA A 7 4.19 -7.84 -16.32
CA ALA A 7 3.32 -6.70 -16.54
C ALA A 7 2.08 -6.71 -15.63
N VAL A 8 1.44 -7.88 -15.46
CA VAL A 8 0.30 -8.05 -14.56
C VAL A 8 0.70 -7.81 -13.11
N LEU A 9 1.84 -8.36 -12.66
CA LEU A 9 2.33 -8.17 -11.30
C LEU A 9 2.63 -6.70 -11.01
N VAL A 10 3.31 -6.01 -11.93
CA VAL A 10 3.62 -4.58 -11.80
C VAL A 10 2.34 -3.74 -11.78
N ALA A 11 1.39 -4.03 -12.67
CA ALA A 11 0.10 -3.33 -12.68
C ALA A 11 -0.68 -3.56 -11.37
N GLY A 12 -0.65 -4.79 -10.84
CA GLY A 12 -1.25 -5.13 -9.56
C GLY A 12 -0.59 -4.42 -8.38
N GLU A 13 0.73 -4.31 -8.38
CA GLU A 13 1.49 -3.58 -7.35
C GLU A 13 1.15 -2.08 -7.37
N ILE A 14 1.15 -1.45 -8.56
CA ILE A 14 0.77 -0.04 -8.73
C ILE A 14 -0.67 0.18 -8.26
N GLY A 15 -1.60 -0.68 -8.68
CA GLY A 15 -3.01 -0.59 -8.26
C GLY A 15 -3.17 -0.74 -6.75
N SER A 16 -2.49 -1.71 -6.15
CA SER A 16 -2.46 -1.93 -4.70
C SER A 16 -1.92 -0.72 -3.95
N ALA A 17 -0.83 -0.12 -4.44
CA ALA A 17 -0.24 1.07 -3.85
C ALA A 17 -1.20 2.26 -3.91
N VAL A 18 -1.77 2.56 -5.07
CA VAL A 18 -2.75 3.66 -5.22
C VAL A 18 -3.93 3.48 -4.28
N LEU A 19 -4.46 2.26 -4.18
CA LEU A 19 -5.56 1.95 -3.26
C LEU A 19 -5.16 2.08 -1.79
N ALA A 20 -3.94 1.68 -1.41
CA ALA A 20 -3.44 1.79 -0.04
C ALA A 20 -3.33 3.24 0.39
N TRP A 21 -2.77 4.10 -0.47
CA TRP A 21 -2.70 5.54 -0.23
C TRP A 21 -4.09 6.18 -0.07
N ARG A 22 -5.05 5.80 -0.93
CA ARG A 22 -6.42 6.30 -0.86
C ARG A 22 -7.14 5.83 0.41
N ASP A 23 -6.92 4.59 0.82
CA ASP A 23 -7.49 4.01 2.03
C ASP A 23 -6.92 4.69 3.29
N LEU A 24 -5.60 4.84 3.37
CA LEU A 24 -4.93 5.53 4.49
C LEU A 24 -5.38 6.98 4.64
N ALA A 25 -5.61 7.68 3.52
CA ALA A 25 -6.09 9.06 3.52
C ALA A 25 -7.51 9.21 4.08
N ARG A 26 -8.37 8.20 3.87
CA ARG A 26 -9.79 8.24 4.25
C ARG A 26 -10.09 7.63 5.62
N ARG A 27 -9.26 6.71 6.11
CA ARG A 27 -9.48 6.09 7.43
C ARG A 27 -9.36 7.10 8.56
N PRO A 28 -10.08 6.95 9.68
CA PRO A 28 -9.77 7.65 10.91
C PRO A 28 -8.44 7.15 11.52
N ASP A 29 -7.76 7.99 12.30
CA ASP A 29 -6.47 7.64 12.91
C ASP A 29 -6.58 6.45 13.88
N SER A 30 -7.73 6.28 14.54
CA SER A 30 -7.99 5.15 15.45
C SER A 30 -8.12 3.80 14.75
N ALA A 31 -8.34 3.78 13.43
CA ALA A 31 -8.47 2.57 12.62
C ALA A 31 -7.21 2.24 11.83
N VAL A 32 -6.09 2.87 12.19
CA VAL A 32 -4.78 2.63 11.60
C VAL A 32 -3.83 2.23 12.72
N ARG A 33 -3.16 1.10 12.57
CA ARG A 33 -2.17 0.64 13.54
C ARG A 33 -0.95 1.56 13.50
N GLY A 34 -0.79 2.37 14.54
CA GLY A 34 0.28 3.36 14.63
C GLY A 34 -0.02 4.64 13.84
N SER A 35 1.01 5.45 13.59
CA SER A 35 0.80 6.76 12.96
C SER A 35 0.66 6.67 11.44
N LYS A 36 -0.29 7.41 10.88
CA LYS A 36 -0.42 7.54 9.42
C LYS A 36 0.83 8.10 8.76
N ARG A 37 1.61 8.93 9.47
CA ARG A 37 2.85 9.50 8.93
C ARG A 37 3.90 8.40 8.71
N VAL A 38 4.01 7.44 9.65
CA VAL A 38 4.90 6.28 9.49
C VAL A 38 4.50 5.47 8.26
N TRP A 39 3.20 5.19 8.09
CA TRP A 39 2.72 4.46 6.92
C TRP A 39 2.96 5.18 5.60
N ARG A 40 2.75 6.51 5.54
CA ARG A 40 3.08 7.30 4.34
C ARG A 40 4.56 7.21 3.99
N VAL A 41 5.45 7.36 4.97
CA VAL A 41 6.90 7.28 4.74
C VAL A 41 7.30 5.86 4.30
N ALA A 42 6.76 4.83 4.94
CA ALA A 42 7.04 3.44 4.59
C ALA A 42 6.61 3.12 3.15
N MET A 43 5.40 3.52 2.74
CA MET A 43 4.90 3.29 1.37
C MET A 43 5.62 4.16 0.33
N LEU A 44 6.13 5.34 0.70
CA LEU A 44 6.91 6.18 -0.20
C LEU A 44 8.31 5.61 -0.45
N ALA A 45 8.92 4.98 0.57
CA ALA A 45 10.24 4.38 0.44
C ALA A 45 10.26 3.20 -0.55
N ASN A 46 9.17 2.45 -0.64
CA ASN A 46 9.00 1.38 -1.62
C ASN A 46 7.50 1.14 -1.87
N PRO A 47 6.99 1.24 -3.12
CA PRO A 47 5.60 0.93 -3.46
C PRO A 47 5.13 -0.43 -2.96
N GLY A 48 6.01 -1.44 -2.96
CA GLY A 48 5.74 -2.78 -2.44
C GLY A 48 5.39 -2.82 -0.94
N ASN A 49 5.80 -1.81 -0.16
CA ASN A 49 5.43 -1.67 1.25
C ASN A 49 3.94 -1.38 1.44
N SER A 50 3.20 -1.04 0.38
CA SER A 50 1.74 -0.94 0.41
C SER A 50 1.07 -2.27 0.77
N LEU A 51 1.70 -3.41 0.43
CA LEU A 51 1.24 -4.72 0.89
C LEU A 51 1.36 -4.88 2.41
N ALA A 52 2.43 -4.38 3.02
CA ALA A 52 2.59 -4.39 4.48
C ALA A 52 1.51 -3.54 5.17
N TYR A 53 1.10 -2.41 4.57
CA TYR A 53 -0.03 -1.62 5.07
C TYR A 53 -1.34 -2.42 5.06
N TRP A 54 -1.63 -3.12 3.98
CA TRP A 54 -2.84 -3.96 3.90
C TRP A 54 -2.87 -5.06 4.94
N LEU A 55 -1.73 -5.69 5.22
CA LEU A 55 -1.63 -6.83 6.13
C LEU A 55 -1.56 -6.41 7.60
N LEU A 56 -0.93 -5.27 7.89
CA LEU A 56 -0.54 -4.91 9.27
C LEU A 56 -1.02 -3.53 9.70
N GLY A 57 -1.32 -2.62 8.78
CA GLY A 57 -1.54 -1.20 9.07
C GLY A 57 -2.99 -0.76 9.19
N ARG A 58 -3.91 -1.46 8.53
CA ARG A 58 -5.32 -1.06 8.41
C ARG A 58 -6.29 -1.70 9.41
N HIS A 59 -5.74 -2.34 10.45
CA HIS A 59 -6.47 -3.08 11.48
C HIS A 59 -6.35 -2.36 12.83
#